data_AF-A0A8I1RKX6-F1
#
_entry.id   AF-A0A8I1RKX6-F1
#
_cell.length_a   1.000
_cell.length_b   1.000
_cell.length_c   1.000
_cell.angle_alpha   90.00
_cell.angle_beta   90.00
_cell.angle_gamma   90.00
#
_symmetry.space_group_name_H-M   'P 1'
#
loop_
_entity.id
_entity.type
_entity.pdbx_description
1 polymer ?
#
loop_
_entity_poly.entity_id
_entity_poly.type
_entity_poly.pdbx_seq_one_letter_code
_entity_poly.pdbx_strand_id
1 'polypeptide(L)'
;MIWFLALLAAVQAAAPLPPPPSPPPLPARPRGPPPARPALDPAMTRMVALYDEVCLQAFPDDGAVDRLMEAKGAVPLSPEEVRVTFQGDPGRGWLLKDGERNIQIMLELPPFHACSVRRTLSPGFGIFEYRAAADAFKAARQGFVPVQEEVTESRGIRIRAQGEHRPLPDGRTEALLIIDQQVSDPARRARGEVGVDIRFVHQIVDASAG
;
A
#
# COMPACT_ATOMS: atom_id res chain seq x y z
N MET A 1 6.78 7.58 12.95
CA MET A 1 5.89 7.20 11.84
C MET A 1 4.80 6.22 12.32
N ILE A 2 4.39 6.30 13.59
CA ILE A 2 3.33 5.51 14.23
C ILE A 2 1.93 6.09 13.93
N TRP A 3 1.86 7.23 13.23
CA TRP A 3 0.62 7.99 13.05
C TRP A 3 -0.39 7.37 12.06
N PHE A 4 -0.02 6.34 11.30
CA PHE A 4 -0.95 5.69 10.36
C PHE A 4 -1.46 4.33 10.79
N LEU A 5 -0.97 3.78 11.91
CA LEU A 5 -1.40 2.45 12.37
C LEU A 5 -2.60 2.53 13.33
N ALA A 6 -2.92 3.73 13.84
CA ALA A 6 -4.17 4.02 14.58
C ALA A 6 -5.37 4.35 13.67
N LEU A 7 -5.28 4.11 12.36
CA LEU A 7 -6.22 4.63 11.35
C LEU A 7 -7.59 3.94 11.29
N LEU A 8 -7.70 2.74 11.84
CA LEU A 8 -8.95 1.96 11.77
C LEU A 8 -9.87 2.22 12.98
N ALA A 9 -9.50 3.10 13.92
CA ALA A 9 -10.22 3.28 15.18
C ALA A 9 -11.40 4.28 15.14
N ALA A 10 -11.70 4.94 14.01
CA ALA A 10 -12.73 5.99 13.97
C ALA A 10 -13.72 5.84 12.81
N VAL A 11 -14.53 4.78 12.83
CA VAL A 11 -15.76 4.73 12.00
C VAL A 11 -16.96 5.15 12.85
N GLN A 12 -17.11 6.45 13.10
CA GLN A 12 -18.39 6.99 13.59
C GLN A 12 -19.28 7.34 12.40
N ALA A 13 -20.42 6.67 12.32
CA ALA A 13 -21.46 6.96 11.36
C ALA A 13 -22.06 8.34 11.63
N ALA A 14 -21.70 9.34 10.83
CA ALA A 14 -22.48 10.57 10.72
C ALA A 14 -23.60 10.35 9.69
N ALA A 15 -24.84 10.69 10.07
CA ALA A 15 -25.98 10.66 9.16
C ALA A 15 -25.75 11.61 7.97
N PRO A 16 -26.01 11.19 6.73
CA PRO A 16 -25.77 12.03 5.55
C PRO A 16 -26.76 13.21 5.52
N LEU A 17 -26.22 14.41 5.28
CA LEU A 17 -27.02 15.59 4.92
C LEU A 17 -27.70 15.36 3.56
N PRO A 18 -28.89 15.95 3.33
CA PRO A 18 -29.56 15.87 2.04
C PRO A 18 -28.69 16.49 0.93
N PRO A 19 -28.61 15.86 -0.25
CA PRO A 19 -27.80 16.37 -1.35
C PRO A 19 -28.35 17.71 -1.86
N PRO A 20 -27.49 18.65 -2.29
CA PRO A 20 -27.93 19.86 -2.97
C PRO A 20 -28.62 19.51 -4.31
N PRO A 21 -29.53 20.36 -4.80
CA PRO A 21 -30.19 20.15 -6.09
C PRO A 21 -29.18 20.09 -7.23
N SER A 22 -29.33 19.12 -8.13
CA SER A 22 -28.43 18.92 -9.27
C SER A 22 -28.46 20.12 -10.21
N PRO A 23 -27.29 20.58 -10.70
CA PRO A 23 -27.24 21.59 -11.75
C PRO A 23 -27.79 21.03 -13.08
N PRO A 24 -28.27 21.90 -13.98
CA PRO A 24 -28.74 21.48 -15.30
C PRO A 24 -27.62 20.78 -16.09
N PRO A 25 -27.95 19.80 -16.95
CA PRO A 25 -26.96 19.06 -17.72
C PRO A 25 -26.23 19.99 -18.69
N LEU A 26 -24.90 20.00 -18.58
CA LEU A 26 -24.04 20.70 -19.54
C LEU A 26 -24.12 20.04 -20.92
N PRO A 27 -23.98 20.80 -22.01
CA PRO A 27 -23.92 20.24 -23.35
C PRO A 27 -22.74 19.27 -23.46
N ALA A 28 -22.99 18.11 -24.07
CA ALA A 28 -21.99 17.06 -24.25
C ALA A 28 -20.80 17.59 -25.06
N ARG A 29 -19.66 17.77 -24.40
CA ARG A 29 -18.39 18.02 -25.10
C ARG A 29 -18.06 16.79 -25.96
N PRO A 30 -17.52 16.97 -27.18
CA PRO A 30 -16.94 15.88 -27.95
C PRO A 30 -15.93 15.14 -27.06
N ARG A 31 -16.18 13.86 -26.79
CA ARG A 31 -15.22 13.01 -26.10
C ARG A 31 -14.03 12.83 -27.03
N GLY A 32 -12.96 13.56 -26.77
CA GLY A 32 -11.66 13.28 -27.37
C GLY A 32 -11.28 11.81 -27.08
N PRO A 33 -10.35 11.23 -27.88
CA PRO A 33 -9.86 9.89 -27.60
C PRO A 33 -9.39 9.82 -26.14
N PRO A 34 -9.67 8.70 -25.44
CA PRO A 34 -9.19 8.54 -24.07
C PRO A 34 -7.67 8.78 -24.03
N PRO A 35 -7.15 9.43 -22.98
CA PRO A 35 -5.71 9.64 -22.86
C PRO A 35 -5.01 8.28 -23.03
N ALA A 36 -3.95 8.27 -23.84
CA ALA A 36 -3.13 7.08 -24.03
C ALA A 36 -2.71 6.57 -22.64
N ARG A 37 -2.92 5.28 -22.37
CA ARG A 37 -2.44 4.66 -21.13
C ARG A 37 -0.94 4.92 -21.03
N PRO A 38 -0.42 5.39 -19.88
CA PRO A 38 1.01 5.45 -19.65
C PRO A 38 1.61 4.07 -20.00
N ALA A 39 2.78 4.05 -20.63
CA ALA A 39 3.48 2.80 -20.87
C ALA A 39 3.65 2.07 -19.52
N LEU A 40 3.34 0.77 -19.51
CA LEU A 40 3.52 -0.09 -18.34
C LEU A 40 4.97 0.06 -17.84
N ASP A 41 5.15 0.49 -16.59
CA ASP A 41 6.46 0.48 -15.96
C ASP A 41 6.81 -0.98 -15.60
N PRO A 42 7.83 -1.60 -16.22
CA PRO A 42 8.21 -2.98 -15.92
C PRO A 42 8.55 -3.19 -14.43
N ALA A 43 9.03 -2.14 -13.75
CA ALA A 43 9.29 -2.19 -12.31
C ALA A 43 7.99 -2.36 -11.51
N MET A 44 6.91 -1.70 -11.94
CA MET A 44 5.60 -1.80 -11.31
C MET A 44 5.02 -3.20 -11.48
N THR A 45 5.06 -3.75 -12.70
CA THR A 45 4.58 -5.11 -12.98
C THR A 45 5.27 -6.15 -12.10
N ARG A 46 6.60 -6.06 -11.93
CA ARG A 46 7.34 -6.97 -11.07
C ARG A 46 7.03 -6.79 -9.59
N MET A 47 6.83 -5.54 -9.15
CA MET A 47 6.45 -5.25 -7.77
C MET A 47 5.06 -5.81 -7.43
N VAL A 48 4.10 -5.69 -8.36
CA VAL A 48 2.75 -6.26 -8.21
C VAL A 48 2.79 -7.79 -8.23
N ALA A 49 3.57 -8.41 -9.12
CA ALA A 49 3.71 -9.87 -9.14
C ALA A 49 4.28 -10.40 -7.82
N LEU A 50 5.28 -9.71 -7.25
CA LEU A 50 5.83 -10.06 -5.95
C LEU A 50 4.84 -9.84 -4.81
N TYR A 51 4.05 -8.77 -4.87
CA TYR A 51 2.99 -8.50 -3.91
C TYR A 51 1.91 -9.59 -3.92
N ASP A 52 1.47 -10.01 -5.11
CA ASP A 52 0.52 -11.11 -5.26
C ASP A 52 1.05 -12.40 -4.65
N GLU A 53 2.25 -12.83 -5.05
CA GLU A 53 2.83 -14.09 -4.59
C GLU A 53 3.13 -14.10 -3.07
N VAL A 54 3.72 -13.03 -2.55
CA VAL A 54 4.18 -12.99 -1.15
C VAL A 54 3.07 -12.54 -0.21
N CYS A 55 2.40 -11.43 -0.52
CA CYS A 55 1.46 -10.81 0.41
C CYS A 55 0.02 -11.26 0.20
N LEU A 56 -0.40 -11.61 -1.02
CA LEU A 56 -1.77 -12.08 -1.25
C LEU A 56 -1.90 -13.61 -1.13
N GLN A 57 -0.88 -14.37 -1.54
CA GLN A 57 -0.94 -15.84 -1.56
C GLN A 57 -0.28 -16.51 -0.35
N ALA A 58 0.93 -16.09 0.06
CA ALA A 58 1.66 -16.74 1.16
C ALA A 58 1.27 -16.20 2.55
N PHE A 59 1.20 -14.87 2.71
CA PHE A 59 0.68 -14.25 3.93
C PHE A 59 -0.82 -14.58 4.11
N PRO A 60 -1.32 -14.85 5.34
CA PRO A 60 -0.71 -14.59 6.66
C PRO A 60 0.10 -15.74 7.27
N ASP A 61 0.47 -16.77 6.51
CA ASP A 61 1.41 -17.79 7.01
C ASP A 61 2.85 -17.24 6.94
N ASP A 62 3.31 -16.69 8.06
CA ASP A 62 4.68 -16.22 8.26
C ASP A 62 5.75 -17.20 7.78
N GLY A 63 5.56 -18.49 8.06
CA GLY A 63 6.51 -19.53 7.66
C GLY A 63 6.48 -19.78 6.15
N ALA A 64 5.33 -19.61 5.50
CA ALA A 64 5.24 -19.66 4.03
C ALA A 64 5.95 -18.46 3.40
N VAL A 65 5.81 -17.27 3.98
CA VAL A 65 6.55 -16.07 3.54
C VAL A 65 8.05 -16.30 3.67
N ASP A 66 8.53 -16.78 4.83
CA ASP A 66 9.96 -17.03 5.07
C ASP A 66 10.53 -18.02 4.04
N ARG A 67 9.87 -19.17 3.84
CA ARG A 67 10.29 -20.19 2.85
C ARG A 67 10.29 -19.64 1.43
N LEU A 68 9.31 -18.82 1.07
CA LEU A 68 9.22 -18.20 -0.25
C LEU A 68 10.36 -17.22 -0.49
N MET A 69 10.72 -16.42 0.52
CA MET A 69 11.83 -15.47 0.43
C MET A 69 13.18 -16.16 0.32
N GLU A 70 13.38 -17.23 1.06
CA GLU A 70 14.56 -18.10 0.92
C GLU A 70 14.64 -18.70 -0.49
N ALA A 71 13.55 -19.29 -1.00
CA ALA A 71 13.51 -19.89 -2.33
C ALA A 71 13.79 -18.88 -3.46
N LYS A 72 13.44 -17.60 -3.27
CA LYS A 72 13.73 -16.51 -4.20
C LYS A 72 15.16 -15.96 -4.08
N GLY A 73 15.96 -16.43 -3.13
CA GLY A 73 17.29 -15.90 -2.88
C GLY A 73 17.27 -14.46 -2.36
N ALA A 74 16.20 -14.08 -1.65
CA ALA A 74 16.10 -12.76 -1.04
C ALA A 74 17.06 -12.66 0.15
N VAL A 75 17.74 -11.52 0.29
CA VAL A 75 18.70 -11.29 1.37
C VAL A 75 17.95 -10.73 2.58
N PRO A 76 18.03 -11.35 3.76
CA PRO A 76 17.38 -10.81 4.96
C PRO A 76 18.00 -9.47 5.34
N LEU A 77 17.15 -8.54 5.77
CA LEU A 77 17.58 -7.28 6.36
C LEU A 77 18.23 -7.53 7.73
N SER A 78 19.18 -6.68 8.08
CA SER A 78 19.75 -6.67 9.42
C SER A 78 18.71 -6.26 10.47
N PRO A 79 18.89 -6.66 11.75
CA PRO A 79 18.01 -6.22 12.83
C PRO A 79 17.88 -4.70 12.95
N GLU A 80 18.95 -3.96 12.62
CA GLU A 80 18.92 -2.50 12.63
C GLU A 80 18.04 -1.92 11.51
N GLU A 81 18.14 -2.44 10.29
CA GLU A 81 17.30 -2.01 9.16
C GLU A 81 15.81 -2.32 9.41
N VAL A 82 15.52 -3.47 10.02
CA VAL A 82 14.18 -3.85 10.47
C VAL A 82 13.68 -2.87 11.53
N ARG A 83 14.49 -2.61 12.58
CA ARG A 83 14.14 -1.66 13.66
C ARG A 83 13.90 -0.24 13.14
N VAL A 84 14.71 0.24 12.20
CA VAL A 84 14.52 1.56 11.57
C VAL A 84 13.23 1.58 10.75
N THR A 85 12.92 0.49 10.03
CA THR A 85 11.73 0.42 9.19
C THR A 85 10.44 0.34 10.02
N PHE A 86 10.42 -0.52 11.04
CA PHE A 86 9.26 -0.74 11.91
C PHE A 86 9.26 0.13 13.17
N GLN A 87 10.23 1.04 13.32
CA GLN A 87 10.32 1.97 14.46
C GLN A 87 10.26 1.30 15.85
N GLY A 88 10.67 0.03 15.93
CA GLY A 88 10.64 -0.78 17.16
C GLY A 88 9.57 -1.87 17.18
N ASP A 89 8.61 -1.84 16.26
CA ASP A 89 7.63 -2.92 16.13
C ASP A 89 8.30 -4.22 15.64
N PRO A 90 7.86 -5.39 16.11
CA PRO A 90 8.45 -6.67 15.75
C PRO A 90 8.20 -6.97 14.28
N GLY A 91 9.24 -7.44 13.58
CA GLY A 91 9.10 -7.73 12.16
C GLY A 91 10.33 -8.38 11.55
N ARG A 92 10.20 -8.70 10.26
CA ARG A 92 11.23 -9.23 9.38
C ARG A 92 11.20 -8.47 8.06
N GLY A 93 12.29 -8.52 7.31
CA GLY A 93 12.29 -7.97 5.96
C GLY A 93 13.42 -8.53 5.12
N TRP A 94 13.27 -8.38 3.82
CA TRP A 94 14.19 -8.91 2.82
C TRP A 94 14.40 -7.92 1.69
N LEU A 95 15.57 -8.00 1.06
CA LEU A 95 15.88 -7.35 -0.21
C LEU A 95 15.93 -8.40 -1.30
N LEU A 96 15.10 -8.20 -2.33
CA LEU A 96 15.16 -8.97 -3.56
C LEU A 96 15.77 -8.10 -4.65
N LYS A 97 16.81 -8.60 -5.31
CA LYS A 97 17.44 -7.92 -6.44
C LYS A 97 16.49 -7.88 -7.64
N ASP A 98 16.37 -6.71 -8.25
CA ASP A 98 15.65 -6.47 -9.49
C ASP A 98 16.49 -5.57 -10.42
N GLY A 99 17.40 -6.21 -11.17
CA GLY A 99 18.44 -5.51 -11.92
C GLY A 99 19.37 -4.72 -11.00
N GLU A 100 19.59 -3.44 -11.29
CA GLU A 100 20.42 -2.52 -10.49
C GLU A 100 19.72 -1.96 -9.23
N ARG A 101 18.47 -2.38 -8.97
CA ARG A 101 17.68 -1.88 -7.84
C ARG A 101 17.20 -3.04 -6.99
N ASN A 102 16.81 -2.74 -5.76
CA ASN A 102 16.19 -3.71 -4.86
C ASN A 102 14.69 -3.43 -4.74
N ILE A 103 13.91 -4.49 -4.57
CA ILE A 103 12.56 -4.45 -4.03
C ILE A 103 12.67 -4.91 -2.59
N GLN A 104 12.05 -4.17 -1.67
CA GLN A 104 12.06 -4.54 -0.26
C GLN A 104 10.73 -5.18 0.11
N ILE A 105 10.79 -6.31 0.80
CA ILE A 105 9.65 -7.02 1.34
C ILE A 105 9.72 -6.89 2.86
N MET A 106 8.61 -6.53 3.49
CA MET A 106 8.54 -6.33 4.93
C MET A 106 7.37 -7.14 5.49
N LEU A 107 7.61 -7.88 6.56
CA LEU A 107 6.61 -8.61 7.33
C LEU A 107 6.59 -8.09 8.76
N GLU A 108 5.56 -7.32 9.09
CA GLU A 108 5.29 -6.85 10.44
C GLU A 108 4.54 -7.95 11.21
N LEU A 109 5.01 -8.25 12.42
CA LEU A 109 4.41 -9.26 13.29
C LEU A 109 3.23 -8.65 14.08
N PRO A 110 2.36 -9.48 14.69
CA PRO A 110 1.28 -8.99 15.55
C PRO A 110 1.75 -7.94 16.57
N PRO A 111 0.93 -6.90 16.85
CA PRO A 111 -0.53 -6.83 16.62
C PRO A 111 -0.97 -6.28 15.25
N PHE A 112 -0.07 -5.70 14.45
CA PHE A 112 -0.41 -5.05 13.17
C PHE A 112 -0.25 -5.94 11.95
N HIS A 113 -0.05 -7.25 12.16
CA HIS A 113 0.29 -8.31 11.20
C HIS A 113 0.12 -7.90 9.74
N ALA A 114 1.21 -7.50 9.09
CA ALA A 114 1.16 -6.92 7.75
C ALA A 114 2.30 -7.42 6.88
N CYS A 115 1.99 -7.79 5.64
CA CYS A 115 2.96 -7.99 4.58
C CYS A 115 2.96 -6.78 3.65
N SER A 116 4.15 -6.30 3.29
CA SER A 116 4.26 -5.25 2.29
C SER A 116 5.43 -5.40 1.34
N VAL A 117 5.21 -4.97 0.11
CA VAL A 117 6.23 -4.85 -0.93
C VAL A 117 6.41 -3.37 -1.24
N ARG A 118 7.64 -2.87 -1.17
CA ARG A 118 7.96 -1.46 -1.36
C ARG A 118 9.15 -1.21 -2.27
N ARG A 119 9.12 -0.06 -2.94
CA ARG A 119 10.21 0.43 -3.79
C ARG A 119 10.11 1.94 -3.99
N THR A 120 11.25 2.59 -4.16
CA THR A 120 11.30 3.97 -4.67
C THR A 120 11.24 3.99 -6.21
N LEU A 121 10.22 4.65 -6.75
CA LEU A 121 9.99 4.84 -8.18
C LEU A 121 10.15 6.30 -8.59
N SER A 122 10.30 6.53 -9.89
CA SER A 122 10.17 7.86 -10.46
C SER A 122 8.71 8.33 -10.42
N PRO A 123 8.42 9.63 -10.29
CA PRO A 123 7.06 10.15 -10.36
C PRO A 123 6.34 9.77 -11.67
N GLY A 124 5.01 9.69 -11.61
CA GLY A 124 4.17 9.48 -12.78
C GLY A 124 3.87 8.01 -13.12
N PHE A 125 4.14 7.08 -12.20
CA PHE A 125 3.73 5.68 -12.35
C PHE A 125 2.20 5.52 -12.29
N GLY A 126 1.68 4.51 -12.98
CA GLY A 126 0.30 4.04 -12.84
C GLY A 126 0.18 2.98 -11.75
N ILE A 127 -1.01 2.86 -11.14
CA ILE A 127 -1.34 1.82 -10.13
C ILE A 127 -2.36 0.80 -10.66
N PHE A 128 -2.52 0.71 -11.99
CA PHE A 128 -3.55 -0.10 -12.61
C PHE A 128 -3.33 -1.60 -12.32
N GLU A 129 -2.09 -2.05 -12.38
CA GLU A 129 -1.67 -3.42 -12.15
C GLU A 129 -1.94 -3.84 -10.70
N TYR A 130 -1.69 -2.94 -9.74
CA TYR A 130 -2.07 -3.18 -8.34
C TYR A 130 -3.58 -3.36 -8.21
N ARG A 131 -4.36 -2.45 -8.80
CA ARG A 131 -5.83 -2.51 -8.71
C ARG A 131 -6.36 -3.82 -9.29
N ALA A 132 -5.82 -4.26 -10.42
CA ALA A 132 -6.19 -5.54 -11.01
C ALA A 132 -5.86 -6.74 -10.10
N ALA A 133 -4.68 -6.75 -9.46
CA ALA A 133 -4.30 -7.82 -8.51
C ALA A 133 -5.19 -7.80 -7.26
N ALA A 134 -5.44 -6.62 -6.68
CA ALA A 134 -6.33 -6.45 -5.55
C ALA A 134 -7.77 -6.89 -5.90
N ASP A 135 -8.28 -6.51 -7.07
CA ASP A 135 -9.62 -6.93 -7.53
C ASP A 135 -9.72 -8.45 -7.72
N ALA A 136 -8.69 -9.09 -8.27
CA ALA A 136 -8.64 -10.54 -8.39
C ALA A 136 -8.66 -11.24 -7.01
N PHE A 137 -7.89 -10.74 -6.05
CA PHE A 137 -7.90 -11.27 -4.68
C PHE A 137 -9.24 -11.08 -3.98
N LYS A 138 -9.86 -9.91 -4.17
CA LYS A 138 -11.20 -9.57 -3.66
C LYS A 138 -12.30 -10.39 -4.34
N ALA A 139 -12.17 -10.81 -5.59
CA ALA A 139 -13.23 -11.56 -6.27
C ALA A 139 -13.58 -12.88 -5.56
N ALA A 140 -12.63 -13.49 -4.86
CA ALA A 140 -12.84 -14.69 -4.04
C ALA A 140 -13.36 -14.39 -2.62
N ARG A 141 -13.57 -13.12 -2.27
CA ARG A 141 -13.73 -12.62 -0.89
C ARG A 141 -14.80 -11.53 -0.81
N GLN A 142 -15.85 -11.76 -0.04
CA GLN A 142 -16.89 -10.75 0.16
C GLN A 142 -16.51 -9.72 1.24
N GLY A 143 -17.16 -8.56 1.20
CA GLY A 143 -17.17 -7.60 2.31
C GLY A 143 -16.16 -6.45 2.26
N PHE A 144 -15.38 -6.33 1.19
CA PHE A 144 -14.46 -5.20 1.03
C PHE A 144 -15.22 -3.89 0.78
N VAL A 145 -14.89 -2.86 1.57
CA VAL A 145 -15.36 -1.48 1.41
C VAL A 145 -14.17 -0.52 1.34
N PRO A 146 -14.29 0.62 0.64
CA PRO A 146 -13.19 1.58 0.54
C PRO A 146 -12.76 2.12 1.90
N VAL A 147 -11.45 2.23 2.11
CA VAL A 147 -10.87 3.06 3.18
C VAL A 147 -10.90 4.51 2.70
N GLN A 148 -11.23 5.45 3.58
CA GLN A 148 -11.14 6.87 3.26
C GLN A 148 -9.69 7.21 2.91
N GLU A 149 -9.47 7.91 1.78
CA GLU A 149 -8.11 8.36 1.45
C GLU A 149 -7.61 9.25 2.56
N GLU A 150 -6.43 8.92 3.08
CA GLU A 150 -5.77 9.71 4.09
C GLU A 150 -4.49 10.30 3.56
N VAL A 151 -4.32 11.58 3.82
CA VAL A 151 -3.11 12.33 3.46
C VAL A 151 -2.59 12.99 4.72
N THR A 152 -1.35 12.67 5.09
CA THR A 152 -0.66 13.39 6.14
C THR A 152 0.65 13.95 5.64
N GLU A 153 1.17 14.92 6.39
CA GLU A 153 2.44 15.55 6.11
C GLU A 153 3.29 15.54 7.37
N SER A 154 4.50 15.00 7.26
CA SER A 154 5.41 14.86 8.40
C SER A 154 6.84 15.04 7.93
N ARG A 155 7.58 15.94 8.60
CA ARG A 155 9.02 16.19 8.35
C ARG A 155 9.35 16.43 6.86
N GLY A 156 8.49 17.18 6.16
CA GLY A 156 8.67 17.48 4.74
C GLY A 156 8.45 16.28 3.80
N ILE A 157 7.69 15.28 4.26
CA ILE A 157 7.24 14.14 3.48
C ILE A 157 5.71 14.12 3.51
N ARG A 158 5.09 14.13 2.33
CA ARG A 158 3.67 13.88 2.17
C ARG A 158 3.46 12.38 2.01
N ILE A 159 2.57 11.83 2.82
CA ILE A 159 2.20 10.41 2.80
C ILE A 159 0.73 10.33 2.44
N ARG A 160 0.39 9.46 1.49
CA ARG A 160 -0.99 9.16 1.11
C ARG A 160 -1.23 7.67 1.28
N ALA A 161 -2.32 7.31 1.93
CA ALA A 161 -2.80 5.95 2.07
C ALA A 161 -4.22 5.84 1.49
N GLN A 162 -4.47 4.79 0.71
CA GLN A 162 -5.78 4.49 0.13
C GLN A 162 -5.92 2.97 -0.03
N GLY A 163 -7.14 2.46 -0.14
CA GLY A 163 -7.37 1.04 -0.35
C GLY A 163 -8.75 0.60 0.05
N GLU A 164 -8.87 -0.66 0.46
CA GLU A 164 -10.11 -1.27 0.91
C GLU A 164 -9.87 -2.14 2.14
N HIS A 165 -10.89 -2.30 2.97
CA HIS A 165 -10.86 -3.18 4.13
C HIS A 165 -12.13 -4.01 4.24
N ARG A 166 -12.07 -5.12 4.97
CA ARG A 166 -13.22 -5.93 5.33
C ARG A 166 -13.11 -6.44 6.77
N PRO A 167 -14.23 -6.62 7.48
CA PRO A 167 -14.22 -7.35 8.74
C PRO A 167 -13.97 -8.84 8.50
N LEU A 168 -13.26 -9.48 9.43
CA LEU A 168 -13.10 -10.92 9.51
C LEU A 168 -14.05 -11.52 10.57
N PRO A 169 -14.43 -12.81 10.45
CA PRO A 169 -15.36 -13.46 11.39
C PRO A 169 -14.87 -13.50 12.84
N ASP A 170 -13.56 -13.40 13.06
CA ASP A 170 -12.92 -13.40 14.38
C ASP A 170 -12.80 -12.00 14.99
N GLY A 171 -13.40 -10.98 14.37
CA GLY A 171 -13.40 -9.60 14.84
C GLY A 171 -12.17 -8.79 14.39
N ARG A 172 -11.22 -9.40 13.68
CA ARG A 172 -10.10 -8.67 13.06
C ARG A 172 -10.55 -7.92 11.81
N THR A 173 -9.72 -7.00 11.33
CA THR A 173 -9.92 -6.32 10.03
C THR A 173 -8.81 -6.69 9.07
N GLU A 174 -9.18 -7.12 7.86
CA GLU A 174 -8.25 -7.33 6.75
C GLU A 174 -8.29 -6.11 5.83
N ALA A 175 -7.13 -5.58 5.45
CA ALA A 175 -7.01 -4.41 4.59
C ALA A 175 -5.99 -4.63 3.48
N LEU A 176 -6.31 -4.11 2.29
CA LEU A 176 -5.40 -3.99 1.16
C LEU A 176 -5.15 -2.50 0.91
N LEU A 177 -3.92 -2.04 1.12
CA LEU A 177 -3.57 -0.62 1.06
C LEU A 177 -2.47 -0.35 0.03
N ILE A 178 -2.57 0.80 -0.62
CA ILE A 178 -1.46 1.46 -1.33
C ILE A 178 -1.05 2.65 -0.50
N ILE A 179 0.24 2.76 -0.21
CA ILE A 179 0.82 3.91 0.46
C ILE A 179 1.87 4.50 -0.47
N ASP A 180 1.78 5.79 -0.77
CA ASP A 180 2.83 6.54 -1.46
C ASP A 180 3.38 7.66 -0.57
N GLN A 181 4.70 7.81 -0.59
CA GLN A 181 5.43 8.83 0.16
C GLN A 181 6.27 9.66 -0.79
N GLN A 182 6.09 10.96 -0.72
CA GLN A 182 6.75 11.92 -1.59
C GLN A 182 7.38 13.02 -0.74
N VAL A 183 8.60 13.41 -1.07
CA VAL A 183 9.21 14.59 -0.47
C VAL A 183 8.39 15.82 -0.88
N SER A 184 7.81 16.51 0.10
CA SER A 184 7.05 17.75 -0.09
C SER A 184 7.89 19.00 0.14
N ASP A 185 8.98 18.90 0.91
CA ASP A 185 9.90 20.00 1.18
C ASP A 185 10.54 20.55 -0.11
N PRO A 186 10.34 21.84 -0.45
CA PRO A 186 10.86 22.43 -1.69
C PRO A 186 12.39 22.42 -1.79
N ALA A 187 13.10 22.62 -0.68
CA ALA A 187 14.56 22.65 -0.67
C ALA A 187 15.16 21.25 -0.91
N ARG A 188 14.53 20.21 -0.37
CA ARG A 188 14.89 18.81 -0.65
C ARG A 188 14.61 18.44 -2.10
N ARG A 189 13.43 18.80 -2.63
CA ARG A 189 13.09 18.57 -4.05
C ARG A 189 14.05 19.29 -5.00
N ALA A 190 14.45 20.53 -4.68
CA ALA A 190 15.43 21.29 -5.46
C ALA A 190 16.82 20.63 -5.51
N ARG A 191 17.17 19.79 -4.52
CA ARG A 191 18.39 18.96 -4.53
C ARG A 191 18.24 17.63 -5.28
N GLY A 192 17.10 17.39 -5.91
CA GLY A 192 16.84 16.19 -6.70
C GLY A 192 16.16 15.04 -5.94
N GLU A 193 15.72 15.27 -4.69
CA GLU A 193 14.95 14.27 -3.92
C GLU A 193 13.50 14.21 -4.43
N VAL A 194 13.30 13.60 -5.61
CA VAL A 194 11.99 13.55 -6.31
C VAL A 194 11.40 12.14 -6.41
N GLY A 195 12.05 11.13 -5.83
CA GLY A 195 11.54 9.78 -5.80
C GLY A 195 10.24 9.65 -4.99
N VAL A 196 9.41 8.70 -5.38
CA VAL A 196 8.20 8.31 -4.66
C VAL A 196 8.43 6.93 -4.07
N ASP A 197 8.42 6.79 -2.75
CA ASP A 197 8.38 5.48 -2.10
C ASP A 197 6.95 4.96 -2.17
N ILE A 198 6.73 3.85 -2.86
CA ILE A 198 5.43 3.19 -2.93
C ILE A 198 5.49 1.88 -2.17
N ARG A 199 4.40 1.57 -1.47
CA ARG A 199 4.19 0.35 -0.72
C ARG A 199 2.81 -0.24 -1.04
N PHE A 200 2.78 -1.51 -1.35
CA PHE A 200 1.57 -2.32 -1.38
C PHE A 200 1.50 -3.13 -0.09
N VAL A 201 0.36 -3.12 0.58
CA VAL A 201 0.20 -3.69 1.93
C VAL A 201 -1.02 -4.61 1.95
N HIS A 202 -0.83 -5.81 2.45
CA HIS A 202 -1.90 -6.65 2.96
C HIS A 202 -1.73 -6.74 4.47
N GLN A 203 -2.74 -6.31 5.21
CA GLN A 203 -2.69 -6.18 6.65
C GLN A 203 -3.88 -6.89 7.30
N ILE A 204 -3.65 -7.52 8.45
CA ILE A 204 -4.67 -8.05 9.35
C ILE A 204 -4.44 -7.43 10.73
N VAL A 205 -5.38 -6.61 11.20
CA VAL A 205 -5.31 -5.95 12.52
C VAL A 205 -6.35 -6.49 13.47
N ASP A 206 -5.97 -6.59 14.74
CA ASP A 206 -6.91 -6.81 15.83
C ASP A 206 -7.76 -5.56 16.08
N ALA A 207 -9.05 -5.72 16.38
CA ALA A 207 -9.94 -4.60 16.70
C ALA A 207 -9.49 -3.76 17.90
N SER A 208 -8.60 -4.29 18.75
CA SER A 208 -8.02 -3.61 19.91
C SER A 208 -6.68 -2.91 19.64
N ALA A 209 -6.18 -2.91 18.39
CA ALA A 209 -4.89 -2.32 18.04
C ALA A 209 -4.94 -0.80 17.79
N GLY A 210 -6.01 -0.11 18.24
CA GLY A 210 -6.23 1.33 18.08
C GLY A 210 -6.16 2.11 19.38
#